data_AF-A0A3M5WQY8-F1
#
_entry.id   AF-A0A3M5WQY8-F1
#
_cell.length_a   1.000
_cell.length_b   1.000
_cell.length_c   1.000
_cell.angle_alpha   90.00
_cell.angle_beta   90.00
_cell.angle_gamma   90.00
#
_symmetry.space_group_name_H-M   'P 1'
#
loop_
_entity.id
_entity.type
_entity.pdbx_description
1 polymer ?
#
loop_
_entity_poly.entity_id
_entity_poly.type
_entity_poly.pdbx_seq_one_letter_code
_entity_poly.pdbx_strand_id
1 'polypeptide(L)' 'MKRALRVAALGFSAVLSACQMVGPDYQLPKDGAINRPDLQGELAGRSVNTVSAPVPAHWWRLYQDVRLD' A
#
# COMPACT_ATOMS: atom_id res chain seq x y z
N MET A 1 29.84 33.57 -6.44
CA MET A 1 29.13 33.04 -5.25
C MET A 1 27.61 33.00 -5.42
N LYS A 2 26.91 34.12 -5.69
CA LYS A 2 25.43 34.15 -5.78
C LYS A 2 24.83 33.24 -6.87
N ARG A 3 25.50 33.08 -8.02
CA ARG A 3 25.07 32.18 -9.10
C ARG A 3 25.20 30.70 -8.73
N ALA A 4 26.32 30.31 -8.11
CA ALA A 4 26.54 28.94 -7.63
C ALA A 4 25.51 28.56 -6.55
N LEU A 5 25.19 29.48 -5.64
CA LEU A 5 24.16 29.27 -4.63
C LEU A 5 22.77 29.05 -5.24
N ARG A 6 22.41 29.79 -6.29
CA ARG A 6 21.14 29.61 -7.02
C ARG A 6 21.06 28.26 -7.73
N VAL A 7 22.16 27.83 -8.37
CA VAL A 7 22.24 26.52 -9.03
C VAL A 7 22.13 25.39 -8.01
N ALA A 8 22.82 25.51 -6.87
CA ALA A 8 22.72 24.53 -5.79
C ALA A 8 21.30 24.44 -5.21
N ALA A 9 20.64 25.58 -4.98
CA ALA A 9 19.26 25.62 -4.49
C ALA A 9 18.27 24.95 -5.48
N LEU A 10 18.42 25.19 -6.78
CA LEU A 10 17.61 24.57 -7.83
C LEU A 10 17.87 23.06 -7.96
N GLY A 11 19.12 22.63 -7.84
CA GLY A 11 19.46 21.19 -7.82
C GLY A 11 18.86 20.48 -6.61
N PHE A 12 18.89 21.12 -5.44
CA PHE A 12 18.35 20.55 -4.21
C PHE A 12 16.83 20.39 -4.27
N SER A 13 16.09 21.39 -4.77
CA SER A 13 14.64 21.28 -4.92
C SER A 13 14.20 20.19 -5.91
N ALA A 14 14.98 19.97 -6.98
CA ALA A 14 14.71 18.88 -7.93
C ALA A 14 14.87 17.48 -7.29
N VAL A 15 15.90 17.29 -6.45
CA VAL A 15 16.10 16.03 -5.71
C VAL A 15 14.96 15.78 -4.71
N LEU A 16 14.48 16.81 -4.01
CA LEU A 16 13.36 16.67 -3.08
C LEU A 16 12.03 16.31 -3.77
N SER A 17 11.84 16.70 -5.04
CA SER A 17 10.64 16.35 -5.80
C SER A 17 10.55 14.87 -6.17
N ALA A 18 11.63 14.10 -6.07
CA ALA A 18 11.61 12.64 -6.28
C ALA A 18 10.86 11.90 -5.16
N CYS A 19 10.60 12.55 -4.02
CA CYS A 19 9.84 11.98 -2.90
C CYS A 19 8.32 12.26 -2.98
N GLN A 20 7.81 12.77 -4.10
CA GLN A 20 6.37 13.00 -4.27
C GLN A 20 5.63 11.70 -4.65
N MET A 21 4.31 11.69 -4.42
CA MET A 21 3.44 10.57 -4.78
C MET A 21 3.47 10.35 -6.30
N VAL A 22 4.20 9.33 -6.75
CA VAL A 22 4.35 8.95 -8.18
C VAL A 22 3.25 8.00 -8.65
N GLY A 23 1.99 8.34 -8.35
CA GLY A 23 0.83 7.57 -8.77
C GLY A 23 -0.12 8.42 -9.62
N PRO A 24 -0.93 7.80 -10.52
CA PRO A 24 -2.08 8.49 -11.07
C PRO A 24 -3.02 8.94 -9.94
N ASP A 25 -3.88 9.92 -10.23
CA ASP A 25 -4.94 10.31 -9.31
C ASP A 25 -5.98 9.19 -9.20
N TYR A 26 -5.76 8.29 -8.23
CA TYR A 26 -6.63 7.14 -8.00
C TYR A 26 -7.95 7.61 -7.41
N GLN A 27 -8.97 7.62 -8.25
CA GLN A 27 -10.35 7.90 -7.85
C GLN A 27 -11.08 6.60 -7.52
N LEU A 28 -11.89 6.64 -6.47
CA LEU A 28 -12.73 5.50 -6.11
C LEU A 28 -13.84 5.32 -7.16
N PRO A 29 -13.95 4.15 -7.83
CA PRO A 29 -15.06 3.88 -8.72
C PRO A 29 -16.39 3.91 -7.98
N LYS A 30 -17.44 4.47 -8.62
CA LYS A 30 -18.77 4.59 -8.00
C LYS A 30 -19.33 3.22 -7.58
N ASP A 31 -19.07 2.20 -8.38
CA ASP A 31 -19.46 0.80 -8.22
C ASP A 31 -18.40 -0.06 -7.50
N GLY A 32 -17.40 0.57 -6.88
CA GLY A 32 -16.41 -0.14 -6.07
C GLY A 32 -17.06 -0.96 -4.96
N ALA A 33 -16.52 -2.14 -4.67
CA ALA A 33 -17.05 -3.04 -3.65
C ALA A 33 -17.20 -2.38 -2.27
N ILE A 34 -16.38 -1.37 -1.96
CA ILE A 34 -16.48 -0.61 -0.71
C ILE A 34 -17.78 0.21 -0.59
N ASN A 35 -18.39 0.59 -1.73
CA ASN A 35 -19.65 1.33 -1.78
C ASN A 35 -20.87 0.40 -1.83
N ARG A 36 -20.68 -0.92 -1.87
CA ARG A 36 -21.78 -1.88 -1.94
C ARG A 36 -22.42 -2.08 -0.57
N PRO A 37 -23.66 -1.62 -0.35
CA PRO A 37 -24.28 -1.70 0.98
C PRO A 37 -24.54 -3.14 1.42
N ASP A 38 -24.73 -4.06 0.48
CA ASP A 38 -24.94 -5.48 0.76
C ASP A 38 -23.67 -6.19 1.27
N LEU A 39 -22.50 -5.58 1.10
CA LEU A 39 -21.21 -6.06 1.61
C LEU A 39 -20.75 -5.33 2.89
N GLN A 40 -21.53 -4.37 3.39
CA GLN A 40 -21.21 -3.58 4.60
C GLN A 40 -21.84 -4.19 5.87
N GLY A 41 -21.79 -5.51 6.03
CA GLY A 41 -22.32 -6.23 7.17
C GLY A 41 -21.25 -6.79 8.10
N GLU A 42 -21.67 -7.53 9.13
CA GLU A 42 -20.74 -8.39 9.84
C GLU A 42 -20.07 -9.33 8.83
N LEU A 43 -18.73 -9.38 8.86
CA LEU A 43 -18.00 -10.38 8.09
C LEU A 43 -18.52 -11.76 8.49
N ALA A 44 -18.68 -12.65 7.51
CA ALA A 44 -19.03 -14.05 7.74
C ALA A 44 -17.86 -14.80 8.43
N GLY A 45 -17.49 -14.37 9.64
CA GLY A 45 -16.38 -14.86 10.45
C GLY A 45 -16.83 -15.69 11.63
N ARG A 46 -18.11 -16.05 11.71
CA ARG A 46 -18.63 -17.00 12.71
C ARG A 46 -19.16 -18.27 12.04
N SER A 47 -18.46 -18.70 10.99
CA SER A 47 -18.66 -20.04 10.45
C SER A 47 -17.99 -21.06 11.36
N VAL A 48 -18.45 -22.32 11.35
CA VAL A 48 -17.80 -23.44 12.04
C VAL A 48 -16.29 -23.58 11.72
N ASN A 49 -15.83 -22.97 10.63
CA ASN A 49 -14.44 -23.04 10.17
C ASN A 49 -13.59 -21.82 10.59
N THR A 50 -14.16 -20.82 11.26
CA THR A 50 -13.39 -19.67 11.73
C THR A 50 -12.80 -19.99 13.09
N VAL A 51 -11.55 -20.47 13.07
CA VAL A 51 -10.81 -20.84 14.28
C VAL A 51 -9.87 -19.69 14.66
N SER A 52 -10.04 -19.12 15.84
CA SER A 52 -9.07 -18.19 16.42
C SER A 52 -7.90 -18.97 17.03
N ALA A 53 -7.11 -19.62 16.17
CA ALA A 53 -5.89 -20.33 16.56
C ALA A 53 -4.66 -19.42 16.40
N PRO A 54 -3.58 -19.63 17.16
CA PRO A 54 -2.30 -18.98 16.89
C PRO A 54 -1.89 -19.20 15.44
N VAL A 55 -1.53 -18.12 14.76
CA VAL A 55 -1.04 -18.22 13.38
C VAL A 55 0.25 -19.03 13.36
N PRO A 56 0.43 -19.96 12.39
CA PRO A 56 1.68 -20.70 12.25
C PRO A 56 2.88 -19.77 12.06
N ALA A 57 4.07 -20.27 12.40
CA ALA A 57 5.31 -19.58 12.08
C ALA A 57 5.38 -19.32 10.56
N HIS A 58 5.74 -18.09 10.17
CA HIS A 58 5.81 -17.67 8.76
C HIS A 58 4.50 -17.77 7.97
N TRP A 59 3.32 -17.57 8.60
CA TRP A 59 2.03 -17.52 7.89
C TRP A 59 1.98 -16.50 6.73
N TRP A 60 2.82 -15.47 6.78
CA TRP A 60 2.97 -14.45 5.73
C TRP A 60 3.79 -14.92 4.53
N ARG A 61 4.45 -16.09 4.61
CA ARG A 61 5.27 -16.63 3.54
C ARG A 61 4.35 -17.13 2.43
N LEU A 62 4.27 -16.34 1.36
CA LEU A 62 3.46 -16.65 0.19
C LEU A 62 4.05 -17.81 -0.62
N TYR A 63 5.38 -17.85 -0.72
CA TYR A 63 6.11 -18.86 -1.48
C TYR A 63 7.05 -19.63 -0.57
N GLN A 64 6.97 -20.96 -0.63
CA GLN A 64 7.94 -21.86 0.01
C GLN A 64 8.98 -22.28 -1.04
N ASP A 65 9.55 -21.28 -1.71
CA ASP A 65 10.57 -21.46 -2.74
C ASP A 65 11.85 -20.77 -2.27
N VAL A 66 12.93 -21.54 -2.16
CA VAL A 66 14.27 -21.07 -1.73
C VAL A 66 14.78 -19.90 -2.59
N ARG A 67 14.27 -19.75 -3.81
CA ARG A 67 14.64 -18.66 -4.72
C ARG A 67 13.91 -17.36 -4.42
N LEU A 68 12.79 -17.41 -3.70
CA LEU A 68 11.88 -16.29 -3.42
C LEU A 68 11.82 -15.92 -1.91
N ASP A 69 12.48 -16.69 -1.05
CA ASP A 69 12.59 -16.50 0.40
C ASP A 69 13.74 -15.56 0.80
#